data_AF-A0A6A6GQL4-F1
#
_entry.id   AF-A0A6A6GQL4-F1
#
_cell.length_a   1.000
_cell.length_b   1.000
_cell.length_c   1.000
_cell.angle_alpha   90.00
_cell.angle_beta   90.00
_cell.angle_gamma   90.00
#
_symmetry.space_group_name_H-M   'P 1'
#
loop_
_entity.id
_entity.type
_entity.pdbx_description
1 polymer ?
#
loop_
_entity_poly.entity_id
_entity_poly.type
_entity_poly.pdbx_seq_one_letter_code
_entity_poly.pdbx_strand_id
1 'polypeptide(L)'
;MAYQPFPEELPAEFMHITILGNTLDIYYDSQKQTYVPEVYAEGQHPQNLSLYTSLEEDVSPEGPAFEVPPRVSSGFSPLSHHAIPPASRDSAFPEPVQLALDARSSRYILIKSYTELSDEQYEAIESLGVSDLQQRDDTLYLGVYDLDDLDILRRLSYLAYVDVYQRFFKISTLLKWGIRKQLARMHDDPIASGPATATEPHVDVTIGLFRDPIPNAGQIYDELVAAGIIPPSDERPTEDHIHTSVAPKDLSRLTWYDSVECISDNSDVQFDNNQVRNILSISRASIAPPLVHPGLDGKGQVIHVSDSGLLSPLRIYDQMDSAEVCVK
;
A
#
# COMPACT_ATOMS: atom_id res chain seq x y z
N MET A 1 30.83 1.34 23.52
CA MET A 1 29.58 1.31 24.30
C MET A 1 29.05 -0.10 24.24
N ALA A 2 28.90 -0.76 25.39
CA ALA A 2 28.37 -2.12 25.45
C ALA A 2 26.84 -2.08 25.26
N TYR A 3 26.33 -2.98 24.44
CA TYR A 3 24.90 -3.21 24.19
C TYR A 3 24.22 -3.46 25.55
N GLN A 4 23.27 -2.60 25.95
CA GLN A 4 22.44 -2.88 27.13
C GLN A 4 21.47 -3.99 26.75
N PRO A 5 21.43 -5.12 27.47
CA PRO A 5 20.43 -6.16 27.23
C PRO A 5 19.04 -5.59 27.49
N PHE A 6 18.11 -5.90 26.59
CA PHE A 6 16.68 -5.60 26.73
C PHE A 6 16.14 -6.11 28.08
N PRO A 7 15.14 -5.44 28.68
CA PRO A 7 14.54 -5.85 29.95
C PRO A 7 14.00 -7.30 29.89
N GLU A 8 14.31 -8.08 30.92
CA GLU A 8 14.30 -9.55 30.96
C GLU A 8 12.90 -10.20 31.07
N GLU A 9 11.79 -9.45 30.98
CA GLU A 9 10.43 -9.98 31.15
C GLU A 9 9.37 -9.31 30.26
N LEU A 10 9.65 -9.09 28.98
CA LEU A 10 8.58 -8.79 28.01
C LEU A 10 8.02 -10.11 27.47
N PRO A 11 6.71 -10.40 27.64
CA PRO A 11 6.11 -11.66 27.20
C PRO A 11 6.24 -11.76 25.70
N ALA A 12 7.10 -12.67 25.20
CA ALA A 12 7.35 -12.98 23.78
C ALA A 12 6.54 -12.09 22.82
N GLU A 13 6.98 -10.83 22.68
CA GLU A 13 6.12 -9.78 22.13
C GLU A 13 5.95 -10.06 20.64
N PHE A 14 4.81 -10.62 20.32
CA PHE A 14 4.34 -10.77 18.96
C PHE A 14 3.95 -9.39 18.46
N MET A 15 4.65 -8.93 17.43
CA MET A 15 4.34 -7.66 16.81
C MET A 15 3.57 -7.91 15.51
N HIS A 16 2.42 -7.25 15.39
CA HIS A 16 1.52 -7.36 14.25
C HIS A 16 1.42 -6.02 13.52
N ILE A 17 1.71 -6.00 12.23
CA ILE A 17 1.64 -4.81 11.38
C ILE A 17 0.74 -5.13 10.18
N THR A 18 -0.38 -4.42 10.03
CA THR A 18 -1.28 -4.62 8.88
C THR A 18 -1.42 -3.34 8.07
N ILE A 19 -1.14 -3.41 6.76
CA ILE A 19 -1.25 -2.31 5.80
C ILE A 19 -1.89 -2.84 4.51
N LEU A 20 -3.00 -2.21 4.08
CA LEU A 20 -3.77 -2.61 2.89
C LEU A 20 -4.18 -4.10 2.90
N GLY A 21 -4.51 -4.61 4.09
CA GLY A 21 -4.82 -6.03 4.32
C GLY A 21 -3.62 -6.97 4.16
N ASN A 22 -2.39 -6.46 4.07
CA ASN A 22 -1.17 -7.26 4.18
C ASN A 22 -0.67 -7.21 5.60
N THR A 23 -0.49 -8.37 6.21
CA THR A 23 -0.01 -8.52 7.57
C THR A 23 1.45 -8.95 7.56
N LEU A 24 2.24 -8.30 8.41
CA LEU A 24 3.57 -8.72 8.82
C LEU A 24 3.56 -8.97 10.32
N ASP A 25 3.80 -10.23 10.65
CA ASP A 25 3.99 -10.68 12.01
C ASP A 25 5.48 -10.85 12.26
N ILE A 26 5.96 -10.31 13.36
CA ILE A 26 7.35 -10.44 13.77
C ILE A 26 7.36 -11.04 15.17
N TYR A 27 8.03 -12.18 15.30
CA TYR A 27 8.23 -12.87 16.57
C TYR A 27 9.71 -13.16 16.79
N TYR A 28 10.08 -13.30 18.05
CA TYR A 28 11.43 -13.68 18.43
C TYR A 28 11.62 -15.20 18.40
N ASP A 29 12.44 -15.69 17.48
CA ASP A 29 12.88 -17.09 17.47
C ASP A 29 14.01 -17.26 18.49
N SER A 30 13.66 -17.77 19.67
CA SER A 30 14.61 -18.02 20.76
C SER A 30 15.72 -19.02 20.41
N GLN A 31 15.51 -19.94 19.45
CA GLN A 31 16.55 -20.90 19.05
C GLN A 31 17.59 -20.21 18.16
N LYS A 32 17.14 -19.35 17.25
CA LYS A 32 18.01 -18.59 16.36
C LYS A 32 18.50 -17.28 16.97
N GLN A 33 17.95 -16.88 18.12
CA GLN A 33 18.20 -15.60 18.78
C GLN A 33 18.00 -14.43 17.79
N THR A 34 16.92 -14.49 17.01
CA THR A 34 16.64 -13.52 15.94
C THR A 34 15.15 -13.29 15.77
N TYR A 35 14.78 -12.14 15.25
CA TYR A 35 13.39 -11.85 14.88
C TYR A 35 13.10 -12.44 13.51
N VAL A 36 12.00 -13.19 13.42
CA VAL A 36 11.55 -13.83 12.18
C VAL A 36 10.30 -13.11 11.69
N PRO A 37 10.37 -12.42 10.53
CA PRO A 37 9.21 -11.86 9.88
C PRO A 37 8.42 -12.95 9.14
N GLU A 38 7.11 -12.97 9.33
CA GLU A 38 6.17 -13.78 8.58
C GLU A 38 5.11 -12.89 7.94
N VAL A 39 4.78 -13.17 6.68
CA VAL A 39 3.88 -12.33 5.88
C VAL A 39 2.65 -13.11 5.49
N TYR A 40 1.49 -12.49 5.71
CA TYR A 40 0.20 -13.08 5.40
C TYR A 40 -0.70 -12.07 4.68
N ALA A 41 -1.61 -12.58 3.86
CA ALA A 41 -2.79 -11.80 3.49
C ALA A 41 -3.79 -11.86 4.65
N GLU A 42 -4.50 -10.76 4.90
CA GLU A 42 -5.55 -10.68 5.92
C GLU A 42 -6.54 -11.85 5.77
N GLY A 43 -6.82 -12.54 6.88
CA GLY A 43 -7.66 -13.74 6.90
C GLY A 43 -6.98 -15.06 6.51
N GLN A 44 -5.69 -15.05 6.13
CA GLN A 44 -4.88 -16.26 5.88
C GLN A 44 -3.95 -16.64 7.04
N HIS A 45 -4.14 -16.04 8.23
CA HIS A 45 -3.29 -16.33 9.39
C HIS A 45 -3.29 -17.85 9.68
N PRO A 46 -2.12 -18.47 9.87
CA PRO A 46 -1.99 -19.90 10.07
C PRO A 46 -2.34 -20.30 11.52
N GLN A 47 -3.51 -19.91 12.03
CA GLN A 47 -4.02 -20.42 13.32
C GLN A 47 -4.25 -21.95 13.34
N ASN A 48 -3.82 -22.67 12.30
CA ASN A 48 -3.65 -24.13 12.27
C ASN A 48 -2.22 -24.61 12.61
N LEU A 49 -1.27 -23.75 12.99
CA LEU A 49 0.08 -24.18 13.40
C LEU A 49 0.12 -24.84 14.79
N SER A 50 -0.93 -24.73 15.61
CA SER A 50 -1.00 -25.46 16.89
C SER A 50 -1.36 -26.95 16.77
N LEU A 51 -1.48 -27.49 15.55
CA LEU A 51 -1.82 -28.89 15.29
C LEU A 51 -0.73 -29.68 14.53
N TYR A 52 0.42 -29.07 14.22
CA TYR A 52 1.49 -29.72 13.46
C TYR A 52 2.85 -29.79 14.19
N THR A 53 2.84 -29.82 15.53
CA THR A 53 3.99 -30.22 16.36
C THR A 53 3.90 -31.66 16.85
N SER A 54 3.41 -32.57 16.00
CA SER A 54 3.60 -34.01 16.20
C SER A 54 3.43 -34.75 14.88
N LEU A 55 4.51 -34.85 14.11
CA LEU A 55 4.80 -35.97 13.20
C LEU A 55 6.24 -35.76 12.71
N GLU A 56 7.18 -36.32 13.46
CA GLU A 56 8.44 -36.79 12.91
C GLU A 56 8.11 -37.85 11.85
N GLU A 57 8.61 -37.69 10.62
CA GLU A 57 9.18 -38.76 9.79
C GLU A 57 9.74 -38.16 8.48
N ASP A 58 11.04 -37.90 8.52
CA ASP A 58 12.05 -38.32 7.54
C ASP A 58 11.56 -38.69 6.13
N VAL A 59 11.78 -37.82 5.13
CA VAL A 59 12.44 -38.08 3.81
C VAL A 59 12.68 -36.73 3.12
N SER A 60 13.93 -36.30 2.98
CA SER A 60 14.34 -35.29 2.00
C SER A 60 15.36 -35.89 1.03
N PRO A 61 15.17 -35.78 -0.30
CA PRO A 61 16.21 -36.13 -1.25
C PRO A 61 17.22 -34.97 -1.37
N GLU A 62 18.51 -35.32 -1.34
CA GLU A 62 19.63 -34.39 -1.53
C GLU A 62 19.60 -33.76 -2.93
N GLY A 63 19.54 -32.42 -2.97
CA GLY A 63 19.82 -31.60 -4.15
C GLY A 63 21.18 -30.89 -4.02
N PRO A 64 21.90 -30.62 -5.12
CA PRO A 64 23.29 -30.17 -5.07
C PRO A 64 23.43 -28.73 -4.55
N ALA A 65 24.45 -28.53 -3.72
CA ALA A 65 24.82 -27.25 -3.13
C ALA A 65 25.20 -26.21 -4.19
N PHE A 66 24.59 -25.03 -4.11
CA PHE A 66 24.96 -23.85 -4.91
C PHE A 66 26.05 -23.07 -4.16
N GLU A 67 27.24 -22.98 -4.75
CA GLU A 67 28.31 -22.09 -4.26
C GLU A 67 28.05 -20.65 -4.70
N VAL A 68 28.05 -19.73 -3.73
CA VAL A 68 27.93 -18.28 -3.95
C VAL A 68 29.34 -17.68 -4.12
N PRO A 69 29.67 -17.01 -5.24
CA PRO A 69 30.97 -16.37 -5.40
C PRO A 69 31.08 -15.08 -4.57
N PRO A 70 32.31 -14.67 -4.19
CA PRO A 70 32.51 -13.49 -3.33
C PRO A 70 32.22 -12.17 -4.06
N ARG A 71 31.55 -11.25 -3.35
CA ARG A 71 31.27 -9.88 -3.80
C ARG A 71 32.56 -9.07 -3.90
N VAL A 72 32.80 -8.50 -5.08
CA VAL A 72 33.82 -7.47 -5.32
C VAL A 72 33.28 -6.12 -4.88
N SER A 73 34.05 -5.39 -4.08
CA SER A 73 33.75 -4.03 -3.64
C SER A 73 34.05 -3.02 -4.76
N SER A 74 33.10 -2.14 -5.07
CA SER A 74 33.36 -0.96 -5.89
C SER A 74 32.58 0.25 -5.39
N GLY A 75 33.27 1.39 -5.41
CA GLY A 75 32.86 2.67 -4.84
C GLY A 75 31.63 3.32 -5.44
N PHE A 76 31.13 4.28 -4.66
CA PHE A 76 29.96 5.13 -4.82
C PHE A 76 29.84 5.89 -6.16
N SER A 77 28.59 6.00 -6.63
CA SER A 77 28.08 6.99 -7.58
C SER A 77 26.78 7.60 -7.01
N PRO A 78 26.43 8.85 -7.35
CA PRO A 78 25.23 9.51 -6.84
C PRO A 78 23.96 8.79 -7.37
N LEU A 79 22.94 8.64 -6.51
CA LEU A 79 21.57 8.16 -6.77
C LEU A 79 21.33 7.69 -8.20
N SER A 80 21.91 6.54 -8.54
CA SER A 80 21.75 5.95 -9.86
C SER A 80 20.37 5.28 -9.86
N HIS A 81 19.54 5.65 -10.84
CA HIS A 81 18.29 4.95 -11.18
C HIS A 81 18.46 3.46 -10.90
N HIS A 82 17.73 2.95 -9.90
CA HIS A 82 17.72 1.53 -9.59
C HIS A 82 17.32 0.82 -10.87
N ALA A 83 18.28 0.14 -11.50
CA ALA A 83 17.99 -0.68 -12.67
C ALA A 83 16.97 -1.72 -12.21
N ILE A 84 15.72 -1.57 -12.65
CA ILE A 84 14.66 -2.53 -12.39
C ILE A 84 15.22 -3.89 -12.84
N PRO A 85 15.43 -4.85 -11.94
CA PRO A 85 16.01 -6.12 -12.33
C PRO A 85 15.11 -6.77 -13.39
N PRO A 86 15.70 -7.41 -14.41
CA PRO A 86 14.93 -8.13 -15.41
C PRO A 86 14.02 -9.13 -14.69
N ALA A 87 12.72 -9.11 -15.03
CA ALA A 87 11.69 -9.87 -14.32
C ALA A 87 12.12 -11.33 -14.10
N SER A 88 12.35 -11.73 -12.85
CA SER A 88 12.30 -13.14 -12.46
C SER A 88 10.86 -13.60 -12.68
N ARG A 89 10.68 -14.57 -13.57
CA ARG A 89 9.44 -14.79 -14.32
C ARG A 89 8.24 -15.33 -13.54
N ASP A 90 8.35 -15.70 -12.27
CA ASP A 90 7.37 -16.64 -11.69
C ASP A 90 6.54 -16.16 -10.49
N SER A 91 6.67 -14.90 -10.04
CA SER A 91 5.77 -14.38 -8.99
C SER A 91 5.25 -12.98 -9.28
N ALA A 92 3.93 -12.86 -9.41
CA ALA A 92 3.23 -11.57 -9.47
C ALA A 92 3.32 -10.78 -8.14
N PHE A 93 3.80 -11.41 -7.07
CA PHE A 93 3.88 -10.83 -5.73
C PHE A 93 5.31 -10.84 -5.19
N PRO A 94 5.69 -9.83 -4.39
CA PRO A 94 7.02 -9.74 -3.82
C PRO A 94 7.35 -10.91 -2.88
N GLU A 95 8.65 -11.22 -2.78
CA GLU A 95 9.25 -12.29 -1.97
C GLU A 95 9.11 -12.06 -0.45
N PRO A 96 9.44 -13.06 0.40
CA PRO A 96 9.40 -12.93 1.86
C PRO A 96 10.17 -11.71 2.35
N VAL A 97 9.67 -11.11 3.44
CA VAL A 97 10.26 -9.90 4.02
C VAL A 97 11.56 -10.23 4.71
N GLN A 98 12.62 -9.52 4.36
CA GLN A 98 13.84 -9.46 5.13
C GLN A 98 13.97 -8.06 5.71
N LEU A 99 14.22 -7.96 7.02
CA LEU A 99 14.45 -6.67 7.66
C LEU A 99 15.63 -5.98 7.00
N ALA A 100 15.48 -4.70 6.65
CA ALA A 100 16.56 -3.98 6.02
C ALA A 100 17.69 -3.73 7.02
N LEU A 101 18.93 -3.81 6.56
CA LEU A 101 20.09 -3.47 7.39
C LEU A 101 20.11 -1.98 7.71
N ASP A 102 19.86 -1.16 6.69
CA ASP A 102 19.90 0.30 6.69
C ASP A 102 18.76 0.86 5.81
N ALA A 103 18.61 2.18 5.74
CA ALA A 103 17.56 2.84 4.96
C ALA A 103 17.95 3.08 3.49
N ARG A 104 19.08 2.55 3.00
CA ARG A 104 19.59 2.92 1.66
C ARG A 104 18.71 2.48 0.51
N SER A 105 17.91 1.45 0.72
CA SER A 105 17.03 0.90 -0.32
C SER A 105 15.74 1.70 -0.50
N SER A 106 15.38 2.56 0.45
CA SER A 106 14.15 3.34 0.42
C SER A 106 14.23 4.48 1.43
N ARG A 107 13.88 5.69 1.00
CA ARG A 107 13.79 6.83 1.93
C ARG A 107 12.52 6.80 2.78
N TYR A 108 11.58 5.92 2.48
CA TYR A 108 10.34 5.83 3.25
C TYR A 108 10.51 4.76 4.31
N ILE A 109 10.20 5.10 5.55
CA ILE A 109 10.31 4.18 6.69
C ILE A 109 8.95 3.96 7.33
N LEU A 110 8.79 2.77 7.88
CA LEU A 110 7.65 2.38 8.68
C LEU A 110 8.09 2.27 10.14
N ILE A 111 7.39 2.98 11.01
CA ILE A 111 7.63 3.02 12.45
C ILE A 111 6.40 2.46 13.16
N LYS A 112 6.61 1.52 14.08
CA LYS A 112 5.59 1.10 15.03
C LYS A 112 6.06 1.37 16.45
N SER A 113 5.24 2.04 17.24
CA SER A 113 5.48 2.28 18.66
C SER A 113 4.73 1.28 19.53
N TYR A 114 5.11 1.18 20.80
CA TYR A 114 4.37 0.37 21.78
C TYR A 114 3.03 1.00 22.20
N THR A 115 2.98 2.32 22.19
CA THR A 115 1.80 3.14 22.53
C THR A 115 1.75 4.33 21.59
N GLU A 116 0.62 5.04 21.54
CA GLU A 116 0.55 6.33 20.84
C GLU A 116 1.70 7.25 21.28
N LEU A 117 2.35 7.90 20.30
CA LEU A 117 3.50 8.77 20.53
C LEU A 117 3.07 10.09 21.19
N SER A 118 3.81 10.52 22.22
CA SER A 118 3.65 11.88 22.78
C SER A 118 4.29 12.94 21.88
N ASP A 119 3.92 14.21 22.05
CA ASP A 119 4.51 15.33 21.31
C ASP A 119 6.05 15.35 21.43
N GLU A 120 6.60 15.09 22.62
CA GLU A 120 8.06 15.03 22.82
C GLU A 120 8.72 13.85 22.10
N GLN A 121 8.00 12.72 21.97
CA GLN A 121 8.50 11.56 21.24
C GLN A 121 8.47 11.80 19.73
N TYR A 122 7.45 12.49 19.23
CA TYR A 122 7.38 12.98 17.85
C TYR A 122 8.55 13.91 17.55
N GLU A 123 8.75 14.96 18.36
CA GLU A 123 9.87 15.90 18.20
C GLU A 123 11.22 15.20 18.25
N ALA A 124 11.38 14.20 19.13
CA ALA A 124 12.61 13.41 19.20
C ALA A 124 12.86 12.61 17.91
N ILE A 125 11.84 11.96 17.34
CA ILE A 125 11.96 11.25 16.06
C ILE A 125 12.32 12.22 14.93
N GLU A 126 11.67 13.38 14.87
CA GLU A 126 11.95 14.41 13.87
C GLU A 126 13.39 14.96 13.99
N SER A 127 13.85 15.18 15.22
CA SER A 127 15.23 15.64 15.48
C SER A 127 16.31 14.66 15.00
N LEU A 128 15.94 13.38 14.82
CA LEU A 128 16.83 12.34 14.28
C LEU A 128 16.82 12.26 12.75
N GLY A 129 16.08 13.15 12.07
CA GLY A 129 16.09 13.28 10.61
C GLY A 129 14.89 12.63 9.92
N VAL A 130 13.86 12.22 10.66
CA VAL A 130 12.59 11.78 10.06
C VAL A 130 11.73 13.01 9.77
N SER A 131 11.20 13.13 8.56
CA SER A 131 10.25 14.18 8.18
C SER A 131 8.93 13.57 7.70
N ASP A 132 7.90 14.42 7.58
CA ASP A 132 6.57 14.05 7.08
C ASP A 132 6.00 12.80 7.77
N LEU A 133 6.18 12.71 9.09
CA LEU A 133 5.71 11.58 9.88
C LEU A 133 4.17 11.58 9.94
N GLN A 134 3.56 10.61 9.26
CA GLN A 134 2.13 10.45 9.12
C GLN A 134 1.65 9.24 9.92
N GLN A 135 0.69 9.48 10.81
CA GLN A 135 -0.01 8.43 11.53
C GLN A 135 -0.96 7.66 10.59
N ARG A 136 -0.79 6.35 10.54
CA ARG A 136 -1.64 5.41 9.75
C ARG A 136 -2.59 4.62 10.63
N ASP A 137 -2.21 4.40 11.88
CA ASP A 137 -2.99 3.78 12.94
C ASP A 137 -2.52 4.35 14.30
N ASP A 138 -3.16 4.01 15.41
CA ASP A 138 -2.85 4.52 16.75
C ASP A 138 -1.37 4.38 17.14
N THR A 139 -0.70 3.35 16.62
CA THR A 139 0.72 3.04 16.90
C THR A 139 1.58 2.88 15.66
N LEU A 140 1.02 3.11 14.46
CA LEU A 140 1.72 2.88 13.19
C LEU A 140 1.90 4.20 12.46
N TYR A 141 3.14 4.49 12.11
CA TYR A 141 3.54 5.73 11.47
C TYR A 141 4.39 5.45 10.25
N LEU A 142 4.33 6.35 9.30
CA LEU A 142 5.10 6.32 8.08
C LEU A 142 5.80 7.67 7.93
N GLY A 143 7.09 7.68 7.64
CA GLY A 143 7.85 8.93 7.47
C GLY A 143 8.87 8.83 6.35
N VAL A 144 9.46 9.99 6.05
CA VAL A 144 10.62 10.13 5.17
C VAL A 144 11.87 10.18 6.03
N TYR A 145 12.90 9.42 5.66
CA TYR A 145 14.16 9.35 6.37
C TYR A 145 15.32 9.45 5.37
N ASP A 146 16.02 10.59 5.41
CA ASP A 146 17.09 10.89 4.45
C ASP A 146 18.47 10.38 4.91
N LEU A 147 18.55 9.79 6.09
CA LEU A 147 19.78 9.18 6.61
C LEU A 147 19.77 7.67 6.37
N ASP A 148 20.95 7.06 6.34
CA ASP A 148 21.08 5.61 6.12
C ASP A 148 20.84 4.80 7.43
N ASP A 149 21.21 5.34 8.59
CA ASP A 149 21.36 4.55 9.83
C ASP A 149 20.05 4.39 10.62
N LEU A 150 19.33 3.31 10.33
CA LEU A 150 18.11 2.95 11.07
C LEU A 150 18.37 2.60 12.54
N ASP A 151 19.60 2.25 12.94
CA ASP A 151 19.85 1.80 14.31
C ASP A 151 19.68 2.93 15.33
N ILE A 152 19.82 4.19 14.92
CA ILE A 152 19.59 5.34 15.79
C ILE A 152 18.12 5.39 16.22
N LEU A 153 17.20 5.16 15.28
CA LEU A 153 15.76 5.09 15.54
C LEU A 153 15.40 3.80 16.29
N ARG A 154 15.96 2.64 15.90
CA ARG A 154 15.70 1.35 16.55
C ARG A 154 16.13 1.29 18.01
N ARG A 155 17.04 2.18 18.45
CA ARG A 155 17.46 2.30 19.85
C ARG A 155 16.48 3.09 20.73
N LEU A 156 15.47 3.73 20.14
CA LEU A 156 14.44 4.45 20.91
C LEU A 156 13.55 3.45 21.64
N SER A 157 13.51 3.54 22.97
CA SER A 157 12.85 2.55 23.82
C SER A 157 11.33 2.49 23.70
N TYR A 158 10.70 3.48 23.08
CA TYR A 158 9.25 3.55 22.85
C TYR A 158 8.85 3.06 21.46
N LEU A 159 9.83 2.72 20.60
CA LEU A 159 9.59 2.14 19.28
C LEU A 159 9.71 0.62 19.35
N ALA A 160 8.67 -0.06 18.90
CA ALA A 160 8.63 -1.52 18.77
C ALA A 160 9.30 -1.98 17.46
N TYR A 161 9.22 -1.15 16.41
CA TYR A 161 9.77 -1.47 15.10
C TYR A 161 10.09 -0.23 14.28
N VAL A 162 11.21 -0.31 13.56
CA VAL A 162 11.61 0.66 12.56
C VAL A 162 12.31 -0.09 11.43
N ASP A 163 11.75 0.02 10.23
CA ASP A 163 12.34 -0.53 9.01
C ASP A 163 11.96 0.32 7.80
N VAL A 164 12.58 0.06 6.65
CA VAL A 164 12.12 0.64 5.38
C VAL A 164 10.68 0.24 5.06
N TYR A 165 9.96 1.06 4.30
CA TYR A 165 8.63 0.74 3.83
C TYR A 165 8.69 -0.37 2.77
N GLN A 166 8.48 -1.59 3.24
CA GLN A 166 8.71 -2.80 2.47
C GLN A 166 7.72 -2.96 1.30
N ARG A 167 8.23 -3.54 0.21
CA ARG A 167 7.50 -3.67 -1.06
C ARG A 167 6.24 -4.53 -0.99
N PHE A 168 6.16 -5.45 -0.04
CA PHE A 168 4.99 -6.33 0.10
C PHE A 168 3.73 -5.60 0.58
N PHE A 169 3.89 -4.47 1.29
CA PHE A 169 2.79 -3.62 1.71
C PHE A 169 2.17 -2.84 0.55
N LYS A 170 2.93 -2.62 -0.53
CA LYS A 170 2.52 -1.75 -1.65
C LYS A 170 1.34 -2.28 -2.46
N ILE A 171 1.08 -3.59 -2.50
CA ILE A 171 -0.05 -4.15 -3.28
C ILE A 171 -1.16 -4.57 -2.33
N SER A 172 -2.36 -4.00 -2.46
CA SER A 172 -3.48 -4.34 -1.58
C SER A 172 -3.92 -5.81 -1.73
N THR A 173 -4.30 -6.43 -0.62
CA THR A 173 -4.75 -7.84 -0.61
C THR A 173 -5.98 -8.07 -1.49
N LEU A 174 -6.89 -7.08 -1.56
CA LEU A 174 -8.06 -7.13 -2.43
C LEU A 174 -7.67 -7.25 -3.91
N LEU A 175 -6.70 -6.44 -4.35
CA LEU A 175 -6.19 -6.51 -5.73
C LEU A 175 -5.54 -7.87 -6.00
N LYS A 176 -4.71 -8.38 -5.07
CA LYS A 176 -4.10 -9.72 -5.18
C LYS A 176 -5.16 -10.80 -5.39
N TRP A 177 -6.26 -10.72 -4.65
CA TRP A 177 -7.36 -11.67 -4.74
C TRP A 177 -8.19 -11.54 -6.02
N GLY A 178 -8.48 -10.30 -6.45
CA GLY A 178 -9.16 -10.00 -7.72
C GLY A 178 -8.42 -10.61 -8.91
N ILE A 179 -7.11 -10.43 -8.97
CA ILE A 179 -6.24 -11.00 -10.01
C ILE A 179 -6.29 -12.54 -9.99
N ARG A 180 -6.13 -13.17 -8.82
CA ARG A 180 -6.19 -14.64 -8.70
C ARG A 180 -7.51 -15.20 -9.23
N LYS A 181 -8.62 -14.54 -8.93
CA LYS A 181 -9.95 -14.91 -9.45
C LYS A 181 -10.06 -14.74 -10.96
N GLN A 182 -9.57 -13.64 -11.50
CA GLN A 182 -9.58 -13.39 -12.94
C GLN A 182 -8.76 -14.45 -13.69
N LEU A 183 -7.55 -14.77 -13.21
CA LEU A 183 -6.69 -15.79 -13.79
C LEU A 183 -7.32 -17.20 -13.71
N ALA A 184 -7.97 -17.54 -12.59
CA ALA A 184 -8.69 -18.81 -12.45
C ALA A 184 -9.82 -18.96 -13.49
N ARG A 185 -10.61 -17.90 -13.71
CA ARG A 185 -11.69 -17.89 -14.71
C ARG A 185 -11.17 -18.07 -16.14
N MET A 186 -9.98 -17.56 -16.45
CA MET A 186 -9.38 -17.73 -17.79
C MET A 186 -8.89 -19.17 -18.03
N HIS A 187 -8.53 -19.91 -16.98
CA HIS A 187 -8.15 -21.32 -17.09
C HIS A 187 -9.36 -22.25 -17.30
N ASP A 188 -10.52 -21.88 -16.77
CA ASP A 188 -11.73 -22.72 -16.77
C ASP A 188 -12.55 -22.67 -18.08
N ASP A 189 -12.17 -21.86 -19.08
CA ASP A 189 -12.91 -21.70 -20.34
C ASP A 189 -12.16 -22.29 -21.56
N PRO A 190 -12.17 -23.63 -21.75
CA PRO A 190 -11.34 -24.31 -22.76
C PRO A 190 -11.86 -24.22 -24.21
N ILE A 191 -12.95 -23.50 -24.51
CA ILE A 191 -13.68 -23.68 -25.77
C ILE A 191 -13.36 -22.64 -26.87
N ALA A 192 -12.69 -21.52 -26.55
CA ALA A 192 -12.39 -20.48 -27.53
C ALA A 192 -10.97 -20.58 -28.14
N SER A 193 -10.56 -21.76 -28.62
CA SER A 193 -9.27 -21.96 -29.34
C SER A 193 -9.33 -21.49 -30.80
N GLY A 194 -9.74 -20.24 -31.03
CA GLY A 194 -9.50 -19.55 -32.31
C GLY A 194 -8.13 -18.89 -32.31
N PRO A 195 -7.45 -18.69 -33.46
CA PRO A 195 -6.18 -17.99 -33.57
C PRO A 195 -6.35 -16.46 -33.41
N ALA A 196 -7.10 -16.03 -32.40
CA ALA A 196 -7.09 -14.64 -31.97
C ALA A 196 -5.80 -14.41 -31.18
N THR A 197 -5.04 -13.39 -31.57
CA THR A 197 -3.94 -12.84 -30.77
C THR A 197 -4.48 -12.54 -29.38
N ALA A 198 -4.24 -13.43 -28.42
CA ALA A 198 -4.73 -13.28 -27.06
C ALA A 198 -4.06 -12.04 -26.46
N THR A 199 -4.80 -10.93 -26.44
CA THR A 199 -4.38 -9.74 -25.70
C THR A 199 -4.23 -10.15 -24.24
N GLU A 200 -3.06 -9.88 -23.69
CA GLU A 200 -2.77 -10.17 -22.29
C GLU A 200 -3.79 -9.43 -21.39
N PRO A 201 -4.37 -10.09 -20.37
CA PRO A 201 -5.31 -9.44 -19.49
C PRO A 201 -4.62 -8.26 -18.78
N HIS A 202 -5.32 -7.14 -18.67
CA HIS A 202 -4.91 -6.01 -17.85
C HIS A 202 -5.92 -5.82 -16.72
N VAL A 203 -5.45 -5.23 -15.61
CA VAL A 203 -6.27 -4.85 -14.47
C VAL A 203 -6.19 -3.35 -14.28
N ASP A 204 -7.33 -2.71 -14.03
CA ASP A 204 -7.38 -1.28 -13.74
C ASP A 204 -6.99 -1.05 -12.29
N VAL A 205 -6.00 -0.20 -12.08
CA VAL A 205 -5.41 0.06 -10.77
C VAL A 205 -5.25 1.55 -10.52
N THR A 206 -5.22 1.88 -9.23
CA THR A 206 -4.80 3.19 -8.74
C THR A 206 -3.46 3.01 -8.05
N ILE A 207 -2.43 3.68 -8.56
CA ILE A 207 -1.10 3.73 -7.98
C ILE A 207 -1.05 4.97 -7.10
N GLY A 208 -1.17 4.81 -5.78
CA GLY A 208 -0.99 5.88 -4.81
C GLY A 208 0.49 6.16 -4.57
N LEU A 209 0.82 7.44 -4.51
CA LEU A 209 2.17 7.95 -4.29
C LEU A 209 2.27 8.53 -2.89
N PHE A 210 3.46 8.47 -2.30
CA PHE A 210 3.73 9.23 -1.09
C PHE A 210 3.57 10.73 -1.34
N ARG A 211 3.25 11.48 -0.29
CA ARG A 211 3.21 12.94 -0.33
C ARG A 211 4.54 13.50 -0.85
N ASP A 212 4.45 14.47 -1.76
CA ASP A 212 5.59 15.15 -2.38
C ASP A 212 6.64 14.14 -2.91
N PRO A 213 6.24 13.22 -3.81
CA PRO A 213 7.08 12.11 -4.23
C PRO A 213 8.32 12.62 -4.96
N ILE A 214 9.45 11.94 -4.75
CA ILE A 214 10.69 12.19 -5.50
C ILE A 214 11.10 10.90 -6.22
N PRO A 215 11.12 10.86 -7.56
CA PRO A 215 10.69 11.92 -8.49
C PRO A 215 9.17 12.22 -8.41
N ASN A 216 8.71 13.33 -8.99
CA ASN A 216 7.29 13.72 -8.90
C ASN A 216 6.36 12.80 -9.72
N ALA A 217 5.06 12.88 -9.50
CA ALA A 217 4.07 12.00 -10.12
C ALA A 217 4.15 11.94 -11.66
N GLY A 218 4.37 13.09 -12.32
CA GLY A 218 4.52 13.16 -13.78
C GLY A 218 5.78 12.44 -14.28
N GLN A 219 6.89 12.59 -13.57
CA GLN A 219 8.15 11.90 -13.90
C GLN A 219 8.03 10.39 -13.67
N ILE A 220 7.41 9.96 -12.56
CA ILE A 220 7.13 8.55 -12.30
C ILE A 220 6.28 7.95 -13.42
N TYR A 221 5.22 8.66 -13.82
CA TYR A 221 4.37 8.25 -14.93
C TYR A 221 5.16 8.06 -16.23
N ASP A 222 5.97 9.05 -16.62
CA ASP A 222 6.77 9.00 -17.83
C ASP A 222 7.77 7.82 -17.79
N GLU A 223 8.38 7.56 -16.64
CA GLU A 223 9.26 6.41 -16.44
C GLU A 223 8.53 5.06 -16.56
N LEU A 224 7.34 4.94 -15.97
CA LEU A 224 6.51 3.74 -16.05
C LEU A 224 6.07 3.42 -17.49
N VAL A 225 5.67 4.46 -18.24
CA VAL A 225 5.31 4.34 -19.67
C VAL A 225 6.54 3.97 -20.50
N ALA A 226 7.68 4.64 -20.29
CA ALA A 226 8.92 4.35 -21.01
C ALA A 226 9.44 2.91 -20.73
N ALA A 227 9.21 2.40 -19.52
CA ALA A 227 9.55 1.04 -19.12
C ALA A 227 8.56 -0.02 -19.64
N GLY A 228 7.48 0.40 -20.32
CA GLY A 228 6.42 -0.46 -20.83
C GLY A 228 5.67 -1.20 -19.72
N ILE A 229 5.64 -0.64 -18.50
CA ILE A 229 4.92 -1.21 -17.35
C ILE A 229 3.44 -0.86 -17.44
N ILE A 230 3.15 0.37 -17.86
CA ILE A 230 1.80 0.89 -18.03
C ILE A 230 1.64 1.47 -19.44
N PRO A 231 0.44 1.43 -20.03
CA PRO A 231 0.17 2.08 -21.31
C PRO A 231 0.14 3.62 -21.15
N PRO A 232 0.48 4.38 -22.21
CA PRO A 232 0.21 5.81 -22.24
C PRO A 232 -1.30 6.06 -22.17
N SER A 233 -1.68 7.16 -21.52
CA SER A 233 -3.06 7.60 -21.27
C SER A 233 -3.19 9.08 -21.56
N ASP A 234 -4.38 9.51 -21.98
CA ASP A 234 -4.71 10.93 -22.12
C ASP A 234 -4.95 11.60 -20.75
N GLU A 235 -5.28 10.80 -19.74
CA GLU A 235 -5.45 11.26 -18.37
C GLU A 235 -4.08 11.48 -17.73
N ARG A 236 -3.86 12.71 -17.25
CA ARG A 236 -2.63 13.06 -16.55
C ARG A 236 -2.66 12.53 -15.12
N PRO A 237 -1.51 12.10 -14.58
CA PRO A 237 -1.42 11.78 -13.17
C PRO A 237 -1.76 13.02 -12.33
N THR A 238 -2.39 12.80 -11.19
CA THR A 238 -2.57 13.81 -10.14
C THR A 238 -1.30 13.90 -9.31
N GLU A 239 -1.28 14.76 -8.28
CA GLU A 239 -0.10 14.91 -7.41
C GLU A 239 0.18 13.66 -6.58
N ASP A 240 -0.86 12.91 -6.20
CA ASP A 240 -0.83 11.82 -5.23
C ASP A 240 -1.22 10.45 -5.81
N HIS A 241 -1.71 10.37 -7.05
CA HIS A 241 -2.05 9.07 -7.66
C HIS A 241 -1.96 9.03 -9.19
N ILE A 242 -1.87 7.80 -9.71
CA ILE A 242 -1.89 7.48 -11.13
C ILE A 242 -2.97 6.42 -11.37
N HIS A 243 -3.98 6.75 -12.18
CA HIS A 243 -4.96 5.77 -12.68
C HIS A 243 -4.47 5.17 -13.99
N THR A 244 -4.41 3.84 -14.07
CA THR A 244 -3.94 3.15 -15.27
C THR A 244 -4.34 1.68 -15.29
N SER A 245 -4.08 1.00 -16.40
CA SER A 245 -4.30 -0.44 -16.56
C SER A 245 -2.96 -1.16 -16.64
N VAL A 246 -2.77 -2.23 -15.88
CA VAL A 246 -1.48 -2.91 -15.72
C VAL A 246 -1.63 -4.40 -15.98
N ALA A 247 -0.70 -4.99 -16.72
CA ALA A 247 -0.65 -6.44 -16.84
C ALA A 247 -0.30 -7.07 -15.49
N PRO A 248 -0.98 -8.15 -15.04
CA PRO A 248 -0.72 -8.75 -13.73
C PRO A 248 0.75 -9.11 -13.45
N LYS A 249 1.52 -9.49 -14.48
CA LYS A 249 2.95 -9.80 -14.36
C LYS A 249 3.81 -8.58 -14.00
N ASP A 250 3.34 -7.38 -14.29
CA ASP A 250 4.08 -6.13 -14.14
C ASP A 250 3.76 -5.43 -12.80
N LEU A 251 2.79 -5.92 -12.02
CA LEU A 251 2.44 -5.33 -10.71
C LEU A 251 3.60 -5.37 -9.72
N SER A 252 4.37 -6.46 -9.69
CA SER A 252 5.56 -6.54 -8.84
C SER A 252 6.62 -5.50 -9.24
N ARG A 253 6.66 -5.08 -10.52
CA ARG A 253 7.58 -4.05 -11.02
C ARG A 253 7.23 -2.67 -10.45
N LEU A 254 5.95 -2.35 -10.31
CA LEU A 254 5.49 -1.10 -9.69
C LEU A 254 6.03 -0.91 -8.27
N THR A 255 6.12 -1.99 -7.49
CA THR A 255 6.61 -1.92 -6.10
C THR A 255 8.09 -1.54 -5.96
N TRP A 256 8.87 -1.56 -7.05
CA TRP A 256 10.28 -1.14 -7.02
C TRP A 256 10.46 0.39 -7.01
N TYR A 257 9.43 1.13 -7.41
CA TYR A 257 9.46 2.58 -7.36
C TYR A 257 9.31 3.01 -5.91
N ASP A 258 10.32 3.71 -5.41
CA ASP A 258 10.39 4.08 -4.00
C ASP A 258 9.17 4.94 -3.60
N SER A 259 8.85 5.92 -4.46
CA SER A 259 7.75 6.88 -4.29
C SER A 259 6.34 6.28 -4.35
N VAL A 260 6.18 5.03 -4.77
CA VAL A 260 4.88 4.34 -4.75
C VAL A 260 4.56 3.92 -3.33
N GLU A 261 3.49 4.47 -2.77
CA GLU A 261 2.96 4.09 -1.46
C GLU A 261 2.10 2.83 -1.57
N CYS A 262 1.15 2.84 -2.50
CA CYS A 262 0.16 1.78 -2.60
C CYS A 262 -0.30 1.53 -4.04
N ILE A 263 -0.84 0.34 -4.28
CA ILE A 263 -1.40 -0.12 -5.53
C ILE A 263 -2.69 -0.84 -5.15
N SER A 264 -3.81 -0.21 -5.47
CA SER A 264 -5.14 -0.73 -5.18
C SER A 264 -5.92 -1.00 -6.47
N ASP A 265 -6.90 -1.87 -6.36
CA ASP A 265 -7.87 -2.11 -7.42
C ASP A 265 -8.68 -0.83 -7.66
N ASN A 266 -8.86 -0.44 -8.92
CA ASN A 266 -9.69 0.71 -9.30
C ASN A 266 -11.14 0.28 -9.63
N SER A 267 -11.43 -1.03 -9.64
CA SER A 267 -12.76 -1.55 -10.00
C SER A 267 -13.85 -1.27 -8.94
N ASP A 268 -13.44 -0.86 -7.73
CA ASP A 268 -14.31 -0.60 -6.58
C ASP A 268 -14.71 0.87 -6.41
N VAL A 269 -14.36 1.78 -7.33
CA VAL A 269 -15.06 3.08 -7.39
C VAL A 269 -16.45 2.87 -8.02
N GLN A 270 -17.25 2.01 -7.39
CA GLN A 270 -18.68 1.99 -7.61
C GLN A 270 -19.25 3.15 -6.80
N PHE A 271 -19.83 4.12 -7.50
CA PHE A 271 -20.63 5.15 -6.86
C PHE A 271 -21.76 4.48 -6.07
N ASP A 272 -21.63 4.43 -4.74
CA ASP A 272 -22.63 3.94 -3.80
C ASP A 272 -23.85 4.89 -3.68
N ASN A 273 -24.13 5.66 -4.74
CA ASN A 273 -25.20 6.65 -4.83
C ASN A 273 -26.59 6.05 -4.52
N ASN A 274 -26.73 4.72 -4.63
CA ASN A 274 -27.96 4.00 -4.29
C ASN A 274 -28.01 3.45 -2.86
N GLN A 275 -26.91 3.41 -2.11
CA GLN A 275 -26.90 2.91 -0.72
C GLN A 275 -27.43 3.95 0.27
N VAL A 276 -27.12 5.23 0.05
CA VAL A 276 -27.54 6.34 0.94
C VAL A 276 -29.05 6.37 1.16
N ARG A 277 -29.86 6.06 0.13
CA ARG A 277 -31.32 6.02 0.26
C ARG A 277 -31.82 4.95 1.24
N ASN A 278 -31.16 3.80 1.26
CA ASN A 278 -31.49 2.71 2.18
C ASN A 278 -31.00 3.02 3.60
N ILE A 279 -29.81 3.62 3.73
CA ILE A 279 -29.22 4.03 5.02
C ILE A 279 -30.06 5.11 5.69
N LEU A 280 -30.48 6.13 4.94
CA LEU A 280 -31.30 7.22 5.48
C LEU A 280 -32.77 6.84 5.69
N SER A 281 -33.17 5.60 5.39
CA SER A 281 -34.55 5.11 5.51
C SER A 281 -35.58 6.07 4.90
N ILE A 282 -35.21 6.77 3.82
CA ILE A 282 -36.08 7.76 3.17
C ILE A 282 -37.14 6.96 2.40
N SER A 283 -38.25 6.69 3.07
CA SER A 283 -39.42 6.08 2.44
C SER A 283 -39.92 7.01 1.34
N ARG A 284 -40.10 6.46 0.13
CA ARG A 284 -40.69 7.16 -1.04
C ARG A 284 -42.02 7.87 -0.71
N ALA A 285 -42.69 7.51 0.38
CA ALA A 285 -44.02 7.97 0.73
C ALA A 285 -44.08 9.20 1.66
N SER A 286 -42.95 9.73 2.15
CA SER A 286 -42.99 10.91 3.02
C SER A 286 -41.83 11.86 2.76
N ILE A 287 -41.86 12.53 1.61
CA ILE A 287 -41.20 13.84 1.50
C ILE A 287 -42.13 14.81 2.22
N ALA A 288 -41.97 14.94 3.53
CA ALA A 288 -42.47 16.11 4.26
C ALA A 288 -41.93 17.39 3.59
N PRO A 289 -42.63 18.54 3.70
CA PRO A 289 -42.17 19.81 3.13
C PRO A 289 -40.70 20.07 3.48
N PRO A 290 -39.96 20.77 2.60
CA PRO A 290 -38.51 20.70 2.55
C PRO A 290 -37.90 20.92 3.93
N LEU A 291 -37.07 19.97 4.36
CA LEU A 291 -36.12 20.14 5.46
C LEU A 291 -35.09 21.18 5.01
N VAL A 292 -35.50 22.45 5.02
CA VAL A 292 -34.57 23.56 4.91
C VAL A 292 -33.83 23.58 6.24
N HIS A 293 -32.56 23.20 6.22
CA HIS A 293 -31.70 23.43 7.37
C HIS A 293 -31.80 24.93 7.70
N PRO A 294 -32.09 25.35 8.95
CA PRO A 294 -32.42 26.74 9.28
C PRO A 294 -31.29 27.74 9.00
N GLY A 295 -30.09 27.26 8.68
CA GLY A 295 -28.94 28.06 8.23
C GLY A 295 -28.67 28.04 6.72
N LEU A 296 -29.49 27.39 5.89
CA LEU A 296 -29.34 27.37 4.43
C LEU A 296 -30.46 28.20 3.79
N ASP A 297 -30.17 29.46 3.48
CA ASP A 297 -31.10 30.38 2.78
C ASP A 297 -30.81 30.52 1.28
N GLY A 298 -29.76 29.84 0.80
CA GLY A 298 -29.33 29.81 -0.59
C GLY A 298 -28.59 31.07 -1.06
N LYS A 299 -28.54 32.14 -0.25
CA LYS A 299 -27.98 33.42 -0.71
C LYS A 299 -26.49 33.52 -0.38
N GLY A 300 -25.66 33.49 -1.42
CA GLY A 300 -24.19 33.57 -1.29
C GLY A 300 -23.56 32.31 -0.69
N GLN A 301 -24.31 31.21 -0.60
CA GLN A 301 -23.84 29.92 -0.12
C GLN A 301 -23.39 29.08 -1.31
N VAL A 302 -22.20 28.49 -1.23
CA VAL A 302 -21.67 27.59 -2.26
C VAL A 302 -21.75 26.16 -1.74
N ILE A 303 -22.44 25.29 -2.47
CA ILE A 303 -22.48 23.85 -2.19
C ILE A 303 -21.53 23.18 -3.17
N HIS A 304 -20.47 22.58 -2.64
CA HIS A 304 -19.59 21.72 -3.41
C HIS A 304 -20.18 20.31 -3.42
N VAL A 305 -20.44 19.79 -4.63
CA VAL A 305 -20.90 18.40 -4.83
C VAL A 305 -19.82 17.68 -5.60
N SER A 306 -19.10 16.78 -4.92
CA SER A 306 -18.13 15.87 -5.54
C SER A 306 -18.83 14.54 -5.83
N ASP A 307 -19.43 14.44 -7.01
CA ASP A 307 -20.10 13.24 -7.52
C ASP A 307 -19.76 13.11 -9.02
N SER A 308 -20.29 12.11 -9.70
CA SER A 308 -20.25 11.87 -11.15
C SER A 308 -20.79 12.99 -12.06
N GLY A 309 -21.04 14.18 -11.50
CA GLY A 309 -21.56 15.36 -12.17
C GLY A 309 -23.06 15.59 -11.95
N LEU A 310 -23.53 16.76 -12.37
CA LEU A 310 -24.95 17.12 -12.37
C LEU A 310 -25.50 17.03 -13.80
N LEU A 311 -26.59 16.30 -14.00
CA LEU A 311 -27.35 16.36 -15.25
C LEU A 311 -27.99 17.75 -15.37
N SER A 312 -27.40 18.60 -16.22
CA SER A 312 -27.96 19.88 -16.62
C SER A 312 -29.03 19.71 -17.72
N PRO A 313 -30.16 20.47 -17.71
CA PRO A 313 -30.48 21.56 -16.80
C PRO A 313 -31.58 21.14 -15.81
N LEU A 314 -31.19 20.79 -14.59
CA LEU A 314 -32.11 20.87 -13.46
C LEU A 314 -32.52 22.34 -13.31
N ARG A 315 -33.72 22.68 -13.80
CA ARG A 315 -34.39 23.92 -13.42
C ARG A 315 -34.69 23.80 -11.93
N ILE A 316 -33.81 24.35 -11.10
CA ILE A 316 -34.15 24.74 -9.74
C ILE A 316 -35.29 25.73 -9.92
N TYR A 317 -36.49 25.38 -9.45
CA TYR A 317 -37.71 26.15 -9.65
C TYR A 317 -37.49 27.64 -9.33
N ASP A 318 -38.03 28.53 -10.18
CA ASP A 318 -37.91 30.01 -10.25
C ASP A 318 -38.28 30.80 -8.96
N GLN A 319 -37.82 30.39 -7.78
CA GLN A 319 -38.03 31.13 -6.52
C GLN A 319 -36.75 31.48 -5.76
N MET A 320 -35.57 31.21 -6.32
CA MET A 320 -34.31 31.64 -5.74
C MET A 320 -33.56 32.53 -6.72
N ASP A 321 -33.64 33.85 -6.51
CA ASP A 321 -32.77 34.81 -7.17
C ASP A 321 -31.31 34.50 -6.76
N SER A 322 -30.52 34.00 -7.72
CA SER A 322 -29.07 33.77 -7.66
C SER A 322 -28.56 32.68 -6.72
N ALA A 323 -28.57 31.43 -7.21
CA ALA A 323 -27.62 30.40 -6.76
C ALA A 323 -26.67 30.08 -7.92
N GLU A 324 -25.37 30.30 -7.74
CA GLU A 324 -24.34 29.83 -8.66
C GLU A 324 -23.89 28.43 -8.21
N VAL A 325 -24.12 27.43 -9.05
CA VAL A 325 -23.58 26.08 -8.85
C VAL A 325 -22.28 25.99 -9.62
N CYS A 326 -21.16 25.91 -8.91
CA CYS A 326 -19.86 25.67 -9.51
C CYS A 326 -19.63 24.15 -9.52
N VAL A 327 -19.62 23.55 -10.71
CA VAL A 327 -19.19 22.15 -10.89
C VAL A 327 -17.70 22.19 -11.20
N LYS A 328 -16.90 21.56 -10.34
CA LYS A 328 -15.49 21.26 -10.62
C LYS A 328 -15.36 19.76 -10.80
#